data_AF-A0A383W369-F1
#
_entry.id   AF-A0A383W369-F1
#
_cell.length_a   1.000
_cell.length_b   1.000
_cell.length_c   1.000
_cell.angle_alpha   90.00
_cell.angle_beta   90.00
_cell.angle_gamma   90.00
#
_symmetry.space_group_name_H-M   'P 1'
#
loop_
_entity.id
_entity.type
_entity.pdbx_description
1 polymer ?
#
loop_
_entity_poly.entity_id
_entity_poly.type
_entity_poly.pdbx_seq_one_letter_code
_entity_poly.pdbx_strand_id
1 'polypeptide(L)'
;MAWLLLPLQDAPPGLALFNPSVVQYGGSYYAATRSLEKKQIGEIEWWLSGAHLCKADGNQPSFKGSSCSLFDPWKDRNLRYRDCIKPPLEPGEKKPKKQRDAKGIEDPKLFVWPGKGVYATYNRKPHIKDPKRPLCDKFGFVQYMSTVVYDGEPPGREDPWHLQAPVQLSAGQFSKDIYKKDSRYVKEKNWMPFIHEGELFFTHSIMPHRVFKVNVTGIAVQQWVSVARELLPDEFLQAPKSHMHGGPPVVLVGSSASGTGKPYYLGVMHYWDMPRMPGARAYHHYAYQMEAQPPFRICAVSKELPLRRYDSTIHAGVKANMWTRDINFVSGLQLVDDNKTVHMSYGAFDTDARMLSMTLTDLESHFVEDFDCSRSRVVKVGAGRGKPGKEAAAGQRGAAAADGSREHVRQ
;
A
#
# COMPACT_ATOMS: atom_id res chain seq x y z
N MET A 1 10.35 -22.65 -1.63
CA MET A 1 10.20 -21.52 -0.67
C MET A 1 11.54 -21.13 -0.04
N ALA A 2 11.84 -19.84 0.04
CA ALA A 2 13.03 -19.27 0.67
C ALA A 2 12.68 -17.99 1.47
N TRP A 3 13.41 -17.73 2.56
CA TRP A 3 13.31 -16.49 3.32
C TRP A 3 14.63 -15.74 3.24
N LEU A 4 14.56 -14.48 2.86
CA LEU A 4 15.70 -13.61 2.69
C LEU A 4 15.62 -12.50 3.74
N LEU A 5 16.70 -12.32 4.49
CA LEU A 5 16.92 -11.09 5.22
C LEU A 5 17.28 -10.01 4.21
N LEU A 6 16.70 -8.82 4.34
CA LEU A 6 17.05 -7.68 3.49
C LEU A 6 18.06 -6.82 4.25
N PRO A 7 19.38 -6.95 4.00
CA PRO A 7 20.39 -6.11 4.59
C PRO A 7 20.31 -4.72 3.99
N LEU A 8 19.35 -3.92 4.46
CA LEU A 8 19.22 -2.51 4.09
C LEU A 8 20.35 -1.74 4.77
N GLN A 9 21.51 -1.76 4.11
CA GLN A 9 22.73 -1.08 4.55
C GLN A 9 22.56 0.44 4.38
N ASP A 10 23.39 1.23 5.07
CA ASP A 10 23.41 2.70 5.05
C ASP A 10 22.28 3.45 5.79
N ALA A 11 21.50 2.76 6.62
CA ALA A 11 20.72 3.47 7.64
C ALA A 11 21.68 4.19 8.62
N PRO A 12 21.34 5.41 9.11
CA PRO A 12 22.09 6.05 10.18
C PRO A 12 22.32 5.06 11.34
N PRO A 13 23.52 5.04 11.95
CA PRO A 13 23.81 4.11 13.04
C PRO A 13 22.71 4.13 14.12
N GLY A 14 22.14 2.96 14.41
CA GLY A 14 21.06 2.80 15.39
C GLY A 14 19.64 3.02 14.86
N LEU A 15 19.45 3.35 13.59
CA LEU A 15 18.13 3.45 12.96
C LEU A 15 17.74 2.12 12.32
N ALA A 16 16.72 1.46 12.87
CA ALA A 16 16.13 0.27 12.26
C ALA A 16 15.24 0.64 11.07
N LEU A 17 15.46 -0.03 9.92
CA LEU A 17 14.59 0.04 8.75
C LEU A 17 13.76 -1.25 8.65
N PHE A 18 12.45 -1.10 8.63
CA PHE A 18 11.48 -2.20 8.65
C PHE A 18 10.28 -1.91 7.76
N ASN A 19 9.32 -2.83 7.68
CA ASN A 19 8.16 -2.79 6.77
C ASN A 19 8.55 -2.46 5.31
N PRO A 20 9.52 -3.19 4.72
CA PRO A 20 9.97 -2.96 3.34
C PRO A 20 8.85 -3.28 2.34
N SER A 21 8.66 -2.40 1.37
CA SER A 21 7.94 -2.69 0.14
C SER A 21 8.90 -2.68 -1.04
N VAL A 22 9.22 -3.87 -1.53
CA VAL A 22 10.21 -4.09 -2.60
C VAL A 22 9.51 -4.25 -3.96
N VAL A 23 10.03 -3.56 -4.98
CA VAL A 23 9.66 -3.74 -6.39
C VAL A 23 10.91 -3.82 -7.28
N GLN A 24 10.83 -4.59 -8.36
CA GLN A 24 11.83 -4.64 -9.43
C GLN A 24 11.40 -3.69 -10.55
N TYR A 25 12.33 -2.86 -11.02
CA TYR A 25 12.07 -1.90 -12.08
C TYR A 25 13.35 -1.49 -12.82
N GLY A 26 13.33 -1.51 -14.15
CA GLY A 26 14.45 -1.02 -14.97
C GLY A 26 15.80 -1.69 -14.68
N GLY A 27 15.82 -2.99 -14.33
CA GLY A 27 17.05 -3.72 -13.97
C GLY A 27 17.60 -3.41 -12.56
N SER A 28 16.84 -2.68 -11.74
CA SER A 28 17.16 -2.41 -10.33
C SER A 28 16.02 -2.89 -9.42
N TYR A 29 16.32 -3.02 -8.14
CA TYR A 29 15.32 -3.16 -7.08
C TYR A 29 15.20 -1.86 -6.29
N TYR A 30 13.97 -1.48 -5.99
CA TYR A 30 13.63 -0.37 -5.12
C TYR A 30 12.92 -0.89 -3.89
N ALA A 31 13.24 -0.34 -2.73
CA ALA A 31 12.51 -0.61 -1.49
C ALA A 31 12.11 0.70 -0.82
N ALA A 32 10.83 0.86 -0.50
CA ALA A 32 10.41 1.86 0.47
C ALA A 32 10.34 1.20 1.84
N THR A 33 10.98 1.79 2.84
CA THR A 33 11.03 1.24 4.20
C THR A 33 10.64 2.29 5.22
N ARG A 34 10.27 1.82 6.40
CA ARG A 34 9.91 2.64 7.55
C ARG A 34 11.03 2.63 8.58
N SER A 35 11.20 3.75 9.25
CA SER A 35 11.96 3.90 10.48
C SER A 35 11.05 4.47 11.56
N LEU A 36 11.41 4.27 12.83
CA LEU A 36 10.66 4.80 13.96
C LEU A 36 11.62 5.26 15.06
N GLU A 37 11.49 6.52 15.45
CA GLU A 37 12.15 7.09 16.62
C GLU A 37 11.10 7.48 17.66
N LYS A 38 11.34 7.17 18.93
CA LYS A 38 10.45 7.55 20.04
C LYS A 38 11.09 8.69 20.83
N LYS A 39 10.34 9.78 21.02
CA LYS A 39 10.78 10.93 21.85
C LYS A 39 9.73 11.29 22.89
N GLN A 40 10.15 11.47 24.13
CA GLN A 40 9.30 12.03 25.17
C GLN A 40 9.43 13.57 25.13
N ILE A 41 8.33 14.28 24.90
CA ILE A 41 8.28 15.74 24.96
C ILE A 41 7.11 16.14 25.84
N GLY A 42 7.40 16.62 27.05
CA GLY A 42 6.39 16.84 28.08
C GLY A 42 5.64 15.53 28.42
N GLU A 43 4.31 15.56 28.40
CA GLU A 43 3.45 14.40 28.69
C GLU A 43 3.20 13.50 27.46
N ILE A 44 3.72 13.87 26.28
CA ILE A 44 3.46 13.17 25.02
C ILE A 44 4.67 12.34 24.62
N GLU A 45 4.45 11.04 24.40
CA GLU A 45 5.37 10.14 23.72
C GLU A 45 5.14 10.26 22.19
N TRP A 46 6.08 10.89 21.50
CA TRP A 46 6.05 11.08 20.06
C TRP A 46 6.66 9.88 19.34
N TRP A 47 5.93 9.37 18.35
CA TRP A 47 6.34 8.30 17.45
C TRP A 47 6.69 8.92 16.10
N LEU A 48 7.96 9.25 15.92
CA LEU A 48 8.47 9.93 14.73
C LEU A 48 8.81 8.86 13.68
N SER A 49 7.91 8.70 12.70
CA SER A 49 8.09 7.77 11.59
C SER A 49 8.77 8.47 10.42
N GLY A 50 9.82 7.86 9.89
CA GLY A 50 10.48 8.29 8.66
C GLY A 50 10.33 7.22 7.58
N ALA A 51 10.17 7.63 6.33
CA ALA A 51 10.26 6.72 5.18
C ALA A 51 11.62 6.85 4.50
N HIS A 52 12.15 5.75 4.00
CA HIS A 52 13.40 5.71 3.26
C HIS A 52 13.19 5.02 1.92
N LEU A 53 13.86 5.51 0.88
CA LEU A 53 13.91 4.87 -0.42
C LEU A 53 15.32 4.29 -0.61
N CYS A 54 15.37 2.99 -0.78
CA CYS A 54 16.59 2.25 -1.05
C CYS A 54 16.61 1.75 -2.49
N LYS A 55 17.77 1.84 -3.15
CA LYS A 55 18.00 1.30 -4.48
C LYS A 55 19.14 0.28 -4.42
N ALA A 56 18.93 -0.88 -5.04
CA ALA A 56 19.94 -1.88 -5.28
C ALA A 56 20.00 -2.18 -6.78
N ASP A 57 21.18 -2.15 -7.38
CA ASP A 57 21.35 -2.47 -8.79
C ASP A 57 21.47 -3.99 -9.01
N GLY A 58 21.01 -4.44 -10.17
CA GLY A 58 21.10 -5.83 -10.59
C GLY A 58 19.80 -6.64 -10.45
N ASN A 59 19.91 -7.92 -10.78
CA ASN A 59 18.75 -8.81 -10.97
C ASN A 59 18.32 -9.56 -9.70
N GLN A 60 18.94 -9.30 -8.55
CA GLN A 60 18.60 -9.96 -7.29
C GLN A 60 18.20 -8.96 -6.20
N PRO A 61 17.18 -9.28 -5.38
CA PRO A 61 16.72 -8.44 -4.27
C PRO A 61 17.63 -8.59 -3.03
N SER A 62 18.96 -8.56 -3.21
CA SER A 62 19.90 -8.78 -2.10
C SER A 62 20.10 -7.55 -1.23
N PHE A 63 19.91 -6.34 -1.79
CA PHE A 63 20.20 -5.05 -1.14
C PHE A 63 21.60 -4.93 -0.51
N LYS A 64 22.54 -5.85 -0.80
CA LYS A 64 23.94 -5.70 -0.40
C LYS A 64 24.55 -4.53 -1.18
N GLY A 65 25.11 -3.54 -0.49
CA GLY A 65 25.58 -2.30 -1.11
C GLY A 65 24.47 -1.42 -1.67
N SER A 66 23.22 -1.56 -1.19
CA SER A 66 22.15 -0.65 -1.57
C SER A 66 22.39 0.75 -1.03
N SER A 67 22.02 1.78 -1.79
CA SER A 67 21.97 3.16 -1.27
C SER A 67 20.58 3.46 -0.74
N CYS A 68 20.49 3.96 0.49
CA CYS A 68 19.23 4.37 1.12
C CYS A 68 19.24 5.88 1.39
N SER A 69 18.13 6.56 1.10
CA SER A 69 17.96 7.98 1.39
C SER A 69 16.60 8.25 2.05
N LEU A 70 16.52 9.33 2.84
CA LEU A 70 15.25 9.76 3.42
C LEU A 70 14.26 10.12 2.30
N PHE A 71 13.12 9.44 2.27
CA PHE A 71 12.03 9.73 1.35
C PHE A 71 11.06 10.73 1.99
N ASP A 72 11.12 11.99 1.54
CA ASP A 72 10.15 13.03 1.89
C ASP A 72 9.74 13.81 0.65
N PRO A 73 8.60 13.45 0.02
CA PRO A 73 8.21 14.03 -1.27
C PRO A 73 7.73 15.50 -1.15
N TRP A 74 7.79 16.10 0.04
CA TRP A 74 7.57 17.53 0.26
C TRP A 74 8.87 18.35 0.35
N LYS A 75 10.02 17.70 0.60
CA LYS A 75 11.29 18.38 0.92
C LYS A 75 11.80 19.24 -0.24
N ASP A 76 11.80 18.68 -1.46
CA ASP A 76 12.41 19.35 -2.63
C ASP A 76 11.60 20.52 -3.18
N ARG A 77 10.41 20.76 -2.60
CA ARG A 77 9.43 21.71 -3.13
C ARG A 77 9.24 22.96 -2.28
N ASN A 78 10.07 23.14 -1.24
CA ASN A 78 9.87 24.18 -0.21
C ASN A 78 8.46 24.14 0.41
N LEU A 79 7.75 23.01 0.29
CA LEU A 79 6.44 22.82 0.87
C LEU A 79 6.63 22.58 2.36
N ARG A 80 6.26 23.56 3.18
CA ARG A 80 6.32 23.46 4.65
C ARG A 80 5.22 22.53 5.16
N TYR A 81 5.27 21.24 4.84
CA TYR A 81 4.27 20.30 5.32
C TYR A 81 4.39 20.13 6.84
N ARG A 82 3.29 20.39 7.54
CA ARG A 82 3.18 20.20 8.98
C ARG A 82 2.00 19.29 9.27
N ASP A 83 2.29 18.17 9.90
CA ASP A 83 1.28 17.23 10.38
C ASP A 83 0.40 17.90 11.44
N CYS A 84 -0.92 17.72 11.32
CA CYS A 84 -1.84 18.10 12.37
C CYS A 84 -1.62 17.30 13.66
N ILE A 85 -1.95 17.86 14.81
CA ILE A 85 -1.80 17.27 16.14
C ILE A 85 -3.13 16.66 16.54
N LYS A 86 -3.12 15.46 17.12
CA LYS A 86 -4.36 14.86 17.60
C LYS A 86 -4.94 15.74 18.71
N PRO A 87 -6.24 16.11 18.66
CA PRO A 87 -6.85 16.91 19.72
C PRO A 87 -6.71 16.20 21.08
N PRO A 88 -6.53 16.97 22.18
CA PRO A 88 -6.61 16.41 23.52
C PRO A 88 -8.00 15.77 23.74
N LEU A 89 -8.08 14.84 24.68
CA LEU A 89 -9.35 14.23 25.06
C LEU A 89 -10.34 15.30 25.59
N GLU A 90 -11.64 15.10 25.39
CA GLU A 90 -12.67 16.04 25.89
C GLU A 90 -12.64 16.10 27.44
N PRO A 91 -13.12 17.20 28.05
CA PRO A 91 -13.37 17.26 29.49
C PRO A 91 -14.22 16.06 29.96
N GLY A 92 -13.69 15.26 30.89
CA GLY A 92 -14.35 14.06 31.43
C GLY A 92 -13.83 12.71 30.90
N GLU A 93 -13.07 12.71 29.80
CA GLU A 93 -12.35 11.51 29.35
C GLU A 93 -11.10 11.31 30.22
N LYS A 94 -10.91 10.09 30.77
CA LYS A 94 -9.71 9.77 31.57
C LYS A 94 -8.47 9.99 30.70
N LYS A 95 -7.62 10.95 31.08
CA LYS A 95 -6.30 11.14 30.45
C LYS A 95 -5.54 9.81 30.50
N PRO A 96 -5.13 9.22 29.36
CA PRO A 96 -4.23 8.09 29.40
C PRO A 96 -2.96 8.54 30.12
N LYS A 97 -2.37 7.66 30.93
CA LYS A 97 -1.13 7.95 31.68
C LYS A 97 0.03 8.44 30.79
N LYS A 98 -0.04 8.17 29.47
CA LYS A 98 0.86 8.71 28.43
C LYS A 98 0.05 8.97 27.16
N GLN A 99 0.06 10.20 26.66
CA GLN A 99 -0.50 10.49 25.33
C GLN A 99 0.51 10.04 24.28
N ARG A 100 0.05 9.28 23.27
CA ARG A 100 0.86 8.91 22.10
C ARG A 100 0.36 9.69 20.89
N ASP A 101 1.27 10.33 20.18
CA ASP A 101 1.01 10.90 18.86
C ASP A 101 2.11 10.48 17.88
N ALA A 102 1.77 10.37 16.61
CA ALA A 102 2.68 9.95 15.55
C ALA A 102 2.95 11.11 14.60
N LYS A 103 4.12 11.16 13.98
CA LYS A 103 4.48 12.19 12.98
C LYS A 103 5.23 11.52 11.83
N GLY A 104 5.07 12.05 10.63
CA GLY A 104 5.79 11.64 9.43
C GLY A 104 5.10 10.53 8.66
N ILE A 105 5.85 9.88 7.78
CA ILE A 105 5.33 8.89 6.83
C ILE A 105 5.32 7.51 7.48
N GLU A 106 4.18 6.83 7.40
CA GLU A 106 3.99 5.46 7.90
C GLU A 106 3.71 4.47 6.77
N ASP A 107 4.35 3.30 6.89
CA ASP A 107 4.12 2.10 6.09
C ASP A 107 4.07 2.37 4.58
N PRO A 108 5.16 2.89 3.99
CA PRO A 108 5.21 3.17 2.56
C PRO A 108 5.21 1.89 1.74
N LYS A 109 4.52 1.93 0.60
CA LYS A 109 4.30 0.80 -0.30
C LYS A 109 4.59 1.22 -1.73
N LEU A 110 5.48 0.50 -2.39
CA LEU A 110 5.86 0.71 -3.78
C LEU A 110 5.04 -0.19 -4.71
N PHE A 111 4.59 0.35 -5.84
CA PHE A 111 4.02 -0.42 -6.93
C PHE A 111 4.55 0.09 -8.27
N VAL A 112 4.59 -0.81 -9.25
CA VAL A 112 4.99 -0.50 -10.62
C VAL A 112 3.75 -0.20 -11.44
N TRP A 113 3.79 0.90 -12.19
CA TRP A 113 2.80 1.19 -13.22
C TRP A 113 3.46 1.03 -14.59
N PRO A 114 3.12 -0.04 -15.35
CA PRO A 114 3.72 -0.30 -16.65
C PRO A 114 3.64 0.92 -17.58
N GLY A 115 4.79 1.32 -18.12
CA GLY A 115 4.93 2.48 -19.01
C GLY A 115 4.84 3.84 -18.34
N LYS A 116 4.75 3.92 -17.00
CA LYS A 116 4.69 5.20 -16.27
C LYS A 116 5.75 5.39 -15.19
N GLY A 117 6.17 4.32 -14.52
CA GLY A 117 7.15 4.45 -13.44
C GLY A 117 6.90 3.58 -12.21
N VAL A 118 7.60 3.95 -11.14
CA VAL A 118 7.40 3.44 -9.78
C VAL A 118 6.70 4.51 -8.95
N TYR A 119 5.70 4.10 -8.19
CA TYR A 119 4.90 4.97 -7.35
C TYR A 119 4.93 4.47 -5.91
N ALA A 120 4.87 5.40 -4.97
CA ALA A 120 4.73 5.11 -3.55
C ALA A 120 3.32 5.50 -3.08
N THR A 121 2.70 4.64 -2.29
CA THR A 121 1.55 4.99 -1.44
C THR A 121 1.96 4.90 0.02
N TYR A 122 1.45 5.78 0.86
CA TYR A 122 1.88 5.81 2.27
C TYR A 122 0.89 6.59 3.13
N ASN A 123 0.93 6.35 4.44
CA ASN A 123 0.03 7.03 5.38
C ASN A 123 0.72 8.23 6.02
N ARG A 124 -0.02 9.32 6.20
CA ARG A 124 0.45 10.49 6.95
C ARG A 124 -0.73 11.20 7.58
N LYS A 125 -0.51 11.92 8.67
CA LYS A 125 -1.53 12.83 9.21
C LYS A 125 -1.76 13.99 8.23
N PRO A 126 -2.99 14.49 8.06
CA PRO A 126 -3.26 15.63 7.19
C PRO A 126 -2.42 16.87 7.50
N HIS A 127 -2.26 17.71 6.49
CA HIS A 127 -1.63 19.00 6.62
C HIS A 127 -2.45 19.93 7.53
N ILE A 128 -1.78 20.71 8.39
CA ILE A 128 -2.42 21.78 9.15
C ILE A 128 -2.94 22.85 8.19
N LYS A 129 -4.26 23.08 8.18
CA LYS A 129 -4.88 24.13 7.35
C LYS A 129 -4.75 25.52 7.95
N ASP A 130 -4.82 25.62 9.27
CA ASP A 130 -4.67 26.88 10.02
C ASP A 130 -3.54 26.73 11.04
N PRO A 131 -2.39 27.41 10.86
CA PRO A 131 -1.28 27.35 11.80
C PRO A 131 -1.64 27.73 13.24
N LYS A 132 -2.70 28.53 13.45
CA LYS A 132 -3.21 28.90 14.78
C LYS A 132 -4.03 27.78 15.43
N ARG A 133 -4.49 26.81 14.64
CA ARG A 133 -5.26 25.64 15.07
C ARG A 133 -4.59 24.39 14.51
N PRO A 134 -3.48 23.94 15.10
CA PRO A 134 -2.67 22.84 14.57
C PRO A 134 -3.34 21.48 14.72
N LEU A 135 -4.63 21.41 15.07
CA LEU A 135 -5.33 20.17 15.38
C LEU A 135 -5.79 19.46 14.12
N CYS A 136 -5.82 18.14 14.17
CA CYS A 136 -6.46 17.36 13.11
C CYS A 136 -7.96 17.63 13.15
N ASP A 137 -8.54 17.80 11.97
CA ASP A 137 -9.98 17.71 11.77
C ASP A 137 -10.43 16.26 12.04
N LYS A 138 -11.55 15.86 11.43
CA LYS A 138 -12.04 14.47 11.46
C LYS A 138 -11.02 13.44 10.99
N PHE A 139 -10.07 13.77 10.12
CA PHE A 139 -9.12 12.80 9.57
C PHE A 139 -7.81 12.80 10.36
N GLY A 140 -7.52 11.65 10.93
CA GLY A 140 -6.33 11.40 11.71
C GLY A 140 -5.14 10.91 10.94
N PHE A 141 -5.42 10.05 9.97
CA PHE A 141 -4.48 9.50 9.02
C PHE A 141 -5.22 9.38 7.70
N VAL A 142 -4.55 9.80 6.64
CA VAL A 142 -5.00 9.66 5.26
C VAL A 142 -3.88 9.03 4.45
N GLN A 143 -4.22 8.52 3.29
CA GLN A 143 -3.25 7.94 2.38
C GLN A 143 -2.86 8.96 1.31
N TYR A 144 -1.57 8.97 0.98
CA TYR A 144 -0.99 9.77 -0.08
C TYR A 144 -0.39 8.85 -1.15
N MET A 145 -0.20 9.40 -2.34
CA MET A 145 0.54 8.78 -3.42
C MET A 145 1.56 9.77 -3.99
N SER A 146 2.72 9.28 -4.43
CA SER A 146 3.77 10.07 -5.07
C SER A 146 4.49 9.26 -6.15
N THR A 147 5.00 9.92 -7.18
CA THR A 147 5.93 9.32 -8.14
C THR A 147 7.30 9.18 -7.49
N VAL A 148 7.94 8.04 -7.70
CA VAL A 148 9.29 7.70 -7.17
C VAL A 148 10.30 7.63 -8.30
N VAL A 149 9.97 6.87 -9.34
CA VAL A 149 10.71 6.79 -10.61
C VAL A 149 9.71 7.09 -11.71
N TYR A 150 10.10 7.88 -12.70
CA TYR A 150 9.24 8.23 -13.84
C TYR A 150 9.89 7.76 -15.14
N ASP A 151 9.10 7.11 -15.99
CA ASP A 151 9.56 6.51 -17.25
C ASP A 151 9.24 7.32 -18.51
N GLY A 152 8.51 8.43 -18.36
CA GLY A 152 8.19 9.26 -19.51
C GLY A 152 9.41 10.00 -20.05
N GLU A 153 9.43 10.17 -21.37
CA GLU A 153 10.34 11.09 -22.06
C GLU A 153 10.27 12.49 -21.43
N PRO A 154 11.40 13.24 -21.39
CA PRO A 154 11.39 14.66 -21.06
C PRO A 154 10.38 15.44 -21.96
N PRO A 155 9.90 16.60 -21.53
CA PRO A 155 8.55 17.09 -21.78
C PRO A 155 8.18 17.30 -23.27
N GLY A 156 7.05 16.71 -23.67
CA GLY A 156 6.36 16.91 -24.96
C GLY A 156 4.89 16.43 -24.97
N ARG A 157 4.53 15.51 -24.06
CA ARG A 157 3.15 15.18 -23.65
C ARG A 157 3.15 15.02 -22.13
N GLU A 158 2.39 15.85 -21.42
CA GLU A 158 2.23 15.71 -19.97
C GLU A 158 1.41 14.44 -19.69
N ASP A 159 2.07 13.36 -19.28
CA ASP A 159 1.35 12.26 -18.62
C ASP A 159 0.77 12.82 -17.32
N PRO A 160 -0.57 12.88 -17.14
CA PRO A 160 -1.15 13.49 -15.95
C PRO A 160 -0.85 12.69 -14.66
N TRP A 161 -0.28 11.49 -14.79
CA TRP A 161 0.20 10.68 -13.69
C TRP A 161 1.67 10.93 -13.32
N HIS A 162 2.37 11.82 -14.04
CA HIS A 162 3.63 12.37 -13.53
C HIS A 162 3.33 13.33 -12.38
N LEU A 163 3.13 12.76 -11.19
CA LEU A 163 2.71 13.51 -10.02
C LEU A 163 3.80 14.47 -9.60
N GLN A 164 3.53 15.75 -9.83
CA GLN A 164 4.40 16.80 -9.33
C GLN A 164 4.35 16.78 -7.80
N ALA A 165 3.21 17.02 -7.18
CA ALA A 165 3.10 16.94 -5.72
C ALA A 165 2.53 15.59 -5.25
N PRO A 166 2.77 15.21 -3.98
CA PRO A 166 1.99 14.17 -3.33
C PRO A 166 0.49 14.42 -3.47
N VAL A 167 -0.23 13.40 -3.92
CA VAL A 167 -1.69 13.44 -4.07
C VAL A 167 -2.32 12.73 -2.89
N GLN A 168 -3.24 13.40 -2.20
CA GLN A 168 -4.04 12.76 -1.15
C GLN A 168 -5.11 11.88 -1.79
N LEU A 169 -5.19 10.63 -1.37
CA LEU A 169 -6.24 9.71 -1.78
C LEU A 169 -7.53 10.00 -1.00
N SER A 170 -8.67 9.91 -1.68
CA SER A 170 -9.97 10.16 -1.06
C SER A 170 -11.09 9.33 -1.69
N ALA A 171 -11.96 8.77 -0.85
CA ALA A 171 -13.18 8.11 -1.30
C ALA A 171 -14.18 9.07 -1.96
N GLY A 172 -13.94 10.39 -1.93
CA GLY A 172 -14.75 11.39 -2.59
C GLY A 172 -16.21 11.33 -2.16
N GLN A 173 -17.13 11.23 -3.12
CA GLN A 173 -18.57 11.12 -2.85
C GLN A 173 -18.96 9.84 -2.11
N PHE A 174 -18.14 8.79 -2.15
CA PHE A 174 -18.42 7.50 -1.51
C PHE A 174 -18.10 7.52 0.00
N SER A 175 -17.40 8.55 0.48
CA SER A 175 -17.03 8.71 1.89
C SER A 175 -18.21 8.62 2.86
N LYS A 176 -19.41 9.07 2.46
CA LYS A 176 -20.63 9.03 3.28
C LYS A 176 -21.10 7.60 3.61
N ASP A 177 -20.81 6.64 2.73
CA ASP A 177 -21.18 5.23 2.92
C ASP A 177 -20.15 4.47 3.76
N ILE A 178 -18.96 5.05 3.95
CA ILE A 178 -17.80 4.38 4.55
C ILE A 178 -17.60 4.91 5.97
N TYR A 179 -17.66 6.22 6.15
CA TYR A 179 -17.42 6.87 7.42
C TYR A 179 -18.74 7.20 8.09
N LYS A 180 -18.89 6.72 9.34
CA LYS A 180 -20.00 7.13 10.21
C LYS A 180 -20.05 8.66 10.27
N LYS A 181 -21.24 9.25 10.16
CA LYS A 181 -21.40 10.72 10.24
C LYS A 181 -20.74 11.26 11.51
N ASP A 182 -20.95 10.56 12.61
CA ASP A 182 -20.49 10.96 13.95
C ASP A 182 -19.12 10.38 14.32
N SER A 183 -18.37 9.83 13.36
CA SER A 183 -16.98 9.44 13.68
C SER A 183 -16.16 10.69 13.97
N ARG A 184 -15.73 10.81 15.24
CA ARG A 184 -14.85 11.89 15.71
C ARG A 184 -13.50 11.87 15.00
N TYR A 185 -13.02 10.67 14.64
CA TYR A 185 -11.71 10.46 14.05
C TYR A 185 -11.73 9.32 13.02
N VAL A 186 -11.31 9.60 11.79
CA VAL A 186 -11.17 8.65 10.69
C VAL A 186 -9.69 8.36 10.50
N LYS A 187 -9.33 7.07 10.49
CA LYS A 187 -7.99 6.60 10.13
C LYS A 187 -8.12 5.79 8.86
N GLU A 188 -7.87 6.44 7.72
CA GLU A 188 -7.70 5.72 6.47
C GLU A 188 -6.27 5.22 6.41
N LYS A 189 -6.13 3.91 6.28
CA LYS A 189 -4.85 3.24 6.04
C LYS A 189 -5.06 2.11 5.05
N ASN A 190 -3.96 1.63 4.47
CA ASN A 190 -3.90 0.34 3.79
C ASN A 190 -4.75 0.19 2.51
N TRP A 191 -4.94 1.25 1.73
CA TRP A 191 -5.38 1.09 0.35
C TRP A 191 -4.28 0.38 -0.44
N MET A 192 -4.67 -0.60 -1.25
CA MET A 192 -3.78 -1.44 -2.02
C MET A 192 -3.91 -1.08 -3.50
N PRO A 193 -2.94 -0.37 -4.11
CA PRO A 193 -3.01 0.01 -5.51
C PRO A 193 -2.85 -1.20 -6.42
N PHE A 194 -3.48 -1.14 -7.60
CA PHE A 194 -3.21 -2.02 -8.73
C PHE A 194 -3.59 -1.35 -10.05
N ILE A 195 -3.01 -1.85 -11.14
CA ILE A 195 -3.29 -1.35 -12.49
C ILE A 195 -4.20 -2.33 -13.22
N HIS A 196 -5.26 -1.78 -13.82
CA HIS A 196 -6.20 -2.53 -14.65
C HIS A 196 -6.48 -1.71 -15.91
N GLU A 197 -6.22 -2.31 -17.07
CA GLU A 197 -6.44 -1.68 -18.38
C GLU A 197 -5.79 -0.28 -18.50
N GLY A 198 -4.59 -0.13 -17.91
CA GLY A 198 -3.84 1.12 -17.93
C GLY A 198 -4.32 2.19 -16.95
N GLU A 199 -5.34 1.90 -16.14
CA GLU A 199 -5.90 2.83 -15.15
C GLU A 199 -5.59 2.40 -13.71
N LEU A 200 -5.64 3.36 -12.79
CA LEU A 200 -5.31 3.13 -11.38
C LEU A 200 -6.55 2.76 -10.56
N PHE A 201 -6.45 1.63 -9.89
CA PHE A 201 -7.43 1.12 -8.96
C PHE A 201 -6.82 0.93 -7.58
N PHE A 202 -7.69 0.90 -6.58
CA PHE A 202 -7.33 0.61 -5.19
C PHE A 202 -8.31 -0.34 -4.55
N THR A 203 -7.83 -1.41 -3.93
CA THR A 203 -8.63 -2.10 -2.92
C THR A 203 -8.58 -1.29 -1.64
N HIS A 204 -9.71 -0.67 -1.30
CA HIS A 204 -9.91 0.21 -0.15
C HIS A 204 -10.17 -0.57 1.14
N SER A 205 -10.95 -1.65 1.06
CA SER A 205 -11.27 -2.51 2.22
C SER A 205 -11.46 -3.95 1.79
N ILE A 206 -11.15 -4.89 2.69
CA ILE A 206 -11.34 -6.33 2.47
C ILE A 206 -12.75 -6.80 2.86
N MET A 207 -13.36 -6.21 3.90
CA MET A 207 -14.68 -6.61 4.37
C MET A 207 -15.56 -5.40 4.78
N PRO A 208 -16.58 -5.03 3.97
CA PRO A 208 -16.85 -5.57 2.64
C PRO A 208 -15.66 -5.31 1.70
N HIS A 209 -15.49 -6.18 0.69
CA HIS A 209 -14.46 -5.98 -0.32
C HIS A 209 -14.87 -4.77 -1.15
N ARG A 210 -14.01 -3.74 -1.19
CA ARG A 210 -14.30 -2.49 -1.87
C ARG A 210 -13.13 -2.09 -2.74
N VAL A 211 -13.39 -1.93 -4.02
CA VAL A 211 -12.43 -1.45 -5.00
C VAL A 211 -12.87 -0.09 -5.53
N PHE A 212 -11.92 0.83 -5.66
CA PHE A 212 -12.10 2.12 -6.30
C PHE A 212 -11.32 2.22 -7.59
N LYS A 213 -11.90 2.86 -8.60
CA LYS A 213 -11.16 3.52 -9.68
C LYS A 213 -10.87 4.94 -9.24
N VAL A 214 -9.64 5.40 -9.38
CA VAL A 214 -9.18 6.70 -8.90
C VAL A 214 -8.67 7.54 -10.07
N ASN A 215 -9.00 8.84 -10.07
CA ASN A 215 -8.49 9.78 -11.07
C ASN A 215 -7.13 10.38 -10.66
N VAL A 216 -6.56 11.21 -11.52
CA VAL A 216 -5.24 11.84 -11.33
C VAL A 216 -5.15 12.71 -10.06
N THR A 217 -6.30 13.18 -9.57
CA THR A 217 -6.41 13.98 -8.34
C THR A 217 -6.49 13.13 -7.06
N GLY A 218 -6.41 11.81 -7.17
CA GLY A 218 -6.50 10.88 -6.03
C GLY A 218 -7.93 10.63 -5.55
N ILE A 219 -8.94 11.10 -6.27
CA ILE A 219 -10.34 10.97 -5.87
C ILE A 219 -10.95 9.73 -6.54
N ALA A 220 -11.62 8.90 -5.74
CA ALA A 220 -12.40 7.78 -6.23
C ALA A 220 -13.57 8.26 -7.10
N VAL A 221 -13.59 7.80 -8.36
CA VAL A 221 -14.61 8.12 -9.37
C VAL A 221 -15.52 6.94 -9.70
N GLN A 222 -15.18 5.73 -9.24
CA GLN A 222 -16.05 4.56 -9.35
C GLN A 222 -15.79 3.63 -8.17
N GLN A 223 -16.80 2.86 -7.77
CA GLN A 223 -16.67 1.84 -6.74
C GLN A 223 -17.37 0.53 -7.11
N TRP A 224 -16.77 -0.57 -6.69
CA TRP A 224 -17.36 -1.91 -6.66
C TRP A 224 -17.28 -2.43 -5.23
N VAL A 225 -18.37 -3.01 -4.75
CA VAL A 225 -18.48 -3.57 -3.41
C VAL A 225 -19.00 -4.99 -3.52
N SER A 226 -18.23 -5.93 -3.01
CA SER A 226 -18.60 -7.34 -2.92
C SER A 226 -18.43 -7.85 -1.49
N VAL A 227 -19.04 -9.00 -1.20
CA VAL A 227 -18.83 -9.71 0.06
C VAL A 227 -18.51 -11.17 -0.24
N ALA A 228 -17.52 -11.69 0.47
CA ALA A 228 -16.92 -13.00 0.29
C ALA A 228 -16.87 -13.75 1.64
N ARG A 229 -17.91 -13.58 2.46
CA ARG A 229 -17.88 -14.02 3.88
C ARG A 229 -17.57 -15.50 4.01
N GLU A 230 -18.09 -16.31 3.10
CA GLU A 230 -17.96 -17.76 3.13
C GLU A 230 -16.57 -18.28 2.75
N LEU A 231 -15.73 -17.42 2.15
CA LEU A 231 -14.35 -17.74 1.77
C LEU A 231 -13.34 -17.38 2.88
N LEU A 232 -13.77 -16.62 3.90
CA LEU A 232 -12.88 -16.12 4.94
C LEU A 232 -12.71 -17.17 6.05
N PRO A 233 -11.49 -17.35 6.58
CA PRO A 233 -11.25 -18.22 7.74
C PRO A 233 -12.14 -17.85 8.94
N ASP A 234 -12.54 -18.83 9.75
CA ASP A 234 -13.42 -18.60 10.90
C ASP A 234 -12.85 -17.58 11.89
N GLU A 235 -11.54 -17.61 12.12
CA GLU A 235 -10.84 -16.66 12.98
C GLU A 235 -10.99 -15.22 12.46
N PHE A 236 -10.97 -15.07 11.14
CA PHE A 236 -11.17 -13.79 10.45
C PHE A 236 -12.60 -13.26 10.64
N LEU A 237 -13.59 -14.16 10.66
CA LEU A 237 -15.00 -13.83 10.87
C LEU A 237 -15.34 -13.49 12.32
N GLN A 238 -14.57 -14.04 13.27
CA GLN A 238 -14.69 -13.77 14.70
C GLN A 238 -13.95 -12.49 15.11
N ALA A 239 -12.92 -12.09 14.35
CA ALA A 239 -12.21 -10.84 14.60
C ALA A 239 -13.13 -9.62 14.47
N PRO A 240 -12.99 -8.60 15.35
CA PRO A 240 -13.70 -7.34 15.19
C PRO A 240 -13.46 -6.74 13.81
N LYS A 241 -14.51 -6.22 13.17
CA LYS A 241 -14.37 -5.72 11.78
C LYS A 241 -13.30 -4.66 11.60
N SER A 242 -13.04 -3.90 12.65
CA SER A 242 -12.00 -2.87 12.71
C SER A 242 -10.57 -3.41 12.65
N HIS A 243 -10.35 -4.72 12.75
CA HIS A 243 -9.03 -5.33 12.75
C HIS A 243 -8.63 -5.88 11.38
N MET A 244 -9.57 -5.99 10.45
CA MET A 244 -9.33 -6.51 9.11
C MET A 244 -8.88 -5.38 8.18
N HIS A 245 -7.75 -5.58 7.51
CA HIS A 245 -7.11 -4.57 6.70
C HIS A 245 -6.53 -5.17 5.41
N GLY A 246 -6.31 -4.29 4.42
CA GLY A 246 -5.48 -4.61 3.27
C GLY A 246 -4.00 -4.61 3.62
N GLY A 247 -3.17 -5.23 2.79
CA GLY A 247 -1.72 -5.27 2.93
C GLY A 247 -1.00 -4.51 1.81
N PRO A 248 -0.14 -5.18 1.03
CA PRO A 248 0.67 -4.60 -0.04
C PRO A 248 -0.18 -4.25 -1.28
N PRO A 249 0.40 -3.62 -2.31
CA PRO A 249 -0.21 -3.53 -3.64
C PRO A 249 -0.66 -4.89 -4.17
N VAL A 250 -1.65 -4.86 -5.06
CA VAL A 250 -2.22 -6.06 -5.68
C VAL A 250 -1.60 -6.24 -7.06
N VAL A 251 -1.26 -7.49 -7.42
CA VAL A 251 -0.54 -7.81 -8.66
C VAL A 251 -1.36 -8.71 -9.56
N LEU A 252 -1.25 -8.52 -10.88
CA LEU A 252 -1.96 -9.34 -11.86
C LEU A 252 -1.18 -10.63 -12.13
N VAL A 253 -1.82 -11.77 -11.90
CA VAL A 253 -1.36 -13.07 -12.39
C VAL A 253 -2.03 -13.32 -13.73
N GLY A 254 -1.22 -13.43 -14.80
CA GLY A 254 -1.69 -13.72 -16.14
C GLY A 254 -2.18 -15.18 -16.27
N SER A 255 -3.05 -15.42 -17.25
CA SER A 255 -3.61 -16.77 -17.51
C SER A 255 -2.54 -17.82 -17.79
N SER A 256 -1.44 -17.44 -18.45
CA SER A 256 -0.32 -18.34 -18.76
C SER A 256 0.52 -18.74 -17.54
N ALA A 257 0.49 -17.93 -16.47
CA ALA A 257 1.22 -18.21 -15.24
C ALA A 257 0.33 -18.89 -14.18
N SER A 258 -0.99 -18.70 -14.25
CA SER A 258 -1.92 -19.27 -13.28
C SER A 258 -2.10 -20.78 -13.45
N GLY A 259 -2.08 -21.52 -12.34
CA GLY A 259 -2.50 -22.92 -12.30
C GLY A 259 -3.98 -23.16 -12.66
N THR A 260 -4.81 -22.13 -12.62
CA THR A 260 -6.25 -22.21 -13.00
C THR A 260 -6.50 -21.98 -14.49
N GLY A 261 -5.48 -21.52 -15.23
CA GLY A 261 -5.61 -21.07 -16.62
C GLY A 261 -6.40 -19.76 -16.80
N LYS A 262 -6.85 -19.12 -15.71
CA LYS A 262 -7.59 -17.85 -15.72
C LYS A 262 -6.74 -16.74 -15.11
N PRO A 263 -6.81 -15.49 -15.64
CA PRO A 263 -6.13 -14.38 -14.99
C PRO A 263 -6.85 -13.97 -13.70
N TYR A 264 -6.10 -13.58 -12.69
CA TYR A 264 -6.63 -13.06 -11.44
C TYR A 264 -5.69 -12.02 -10.84
N TYR A 265 -6.23 -11.18 -9.97
CA TYR A 265 -5.42 -10.30 -9.12
C TYR A 265 -5.10 -11.00 -7.80
N LEU A 266 -3.82 -11.00 -7.43
CA LEU A 266 -3.30 -11.54 -6.18
C LEU A 266 -3.06 -10.40 -5.18
N GLY A 267 -3.68 -10.50 -4.01
CA GLY A 267 -3.44 -9.59 -2.90
C GLY A 267 -3.06 -10.32 -1.61
N VAL A 268 -2.63 -9.56 -0.62
CA VAL A 268 -2.47 -10.05 0.76
C VAL A 268 -3.31 -9.20 1.69
N MET A 269 -4.11 -9.85 2.52
CA MET A 269 -4.87 -9.22 3.60
C MET A 269 -4.22 -9.57 4.94
N HIS A 270 -4.51 -8.78 5.97
CA HIS A 270 -4.15 -9.12 7.33
C HIS A 270 -5.26 -8.77 8.32
N TYR A 271 -5.28 -9.49 9.42
CA TYR A 271 -5.97 -9.06 10.62
C TYR A 271 -5.03 -9.15 11.81
N TRP A 272 -5.39 -8.46 12.89
CA TRP A 272 -4.71 -8.61 14.16
C TRP A 272 -5.68 -9.01 15.26
N ASP A 273 -5.21 -9.83 16.18
CA ASP A 273 -5.91 -10.13 17.41
C ASP A 273 -5.11 -9.65 18.63
N MET A 274 -5.75 -9.76 19.79
CA MET A 274 -5.12 -9.51 21.07
C MET A 274 -4.94 -10.88 21.73
N PRO A 275 -3.73 -11.47 21.71
CA PRO A 275 -3.47 -12.66 22.51
C PRO A 275 -3.76 -12.37 23.99
N ARG A 276 -3.82 -13.42 24.82
CA ARG A 276 -4.18 -13.33 26.26
C ARG A 276 -3.34 -12.31 27.06
N MET A 277 -2.21 -11.86 26.52
CA MET A 277 -1.34 -10.87 27.13
C MET A 277 -1.80 -9.42 26.85
N PRO A 278 -2.15 -8.63 27.88
CA PRO A 278 -2.74 -7.30 27.70
C PRO A 278 -1.84 -6.31 26.97
N GLY A 279 -2.10 -6.04 25.69
CA GLY A 279 -1.35 -5.06 24.89
C GLY A 279 -0.47 -5.66 23.79
N ALA A 280 -0.34 -6.99 23.75
CA ALA A 280 0.32 -7.69 22.66
C ALA A 280 -0.62 -7.76 21.45
N ARG A 281 -0.04 -7.84 20.26
CA ARG A 281 -0.77 -8.04 19.02
C ARG A 281 -0.10 -9.15 18.22
N ALA A 282 -0.90 -10.05 17.66
CA ALA A 282 -0.45 -10.97 16.64
C ALA A 282 -1.08 -10.57 15.31
N TYR A 283 -0.27 -10.52 14.24
CA TYR A 283 -0.73 -10.20 12.90
C TYR A 283 -0.71 -11.46 12.04
N HIS A 284 -1.87 -11.79 11.49
CA HIS A 284 -2.07 -12.95 10.63
C HIS A 284 -2.28 -12.49 9.20
N HIS A 285 -1.68 -13.20 8.24
CA HIS A 285 -1.67 -12.78 6.84
C HIS A 285 -2.17 -13.90 5.94
N TYR A 286 -2.98 -13.53 4.97
CA TYR A 286 -3.58 -14.46 4.02
C TYR A 286 -3.47 -13.87 2.62
N ALA A 287 -3.05 -14.67 1.65
CA ALA A 287 -3.21 -14.31 0.25
C ALA A 287 -4.68 -14.47 -0.14
N TYR A 288 -5.11 -13.66 -1.11
CA TYR A 288 -6.42 -13.81 -1.72
C TYR A 288 -6.33 -13.56 -3.22
N GLN A 289 -7.18 -14.26 -3.96
CA GLN A 289 -7.36 -14.08 -5.39
C GLN A 289 -8.67 -13.32 -5.62
N MET A 290 -8.65 -12.33 -6.50
CA MET A 290 -9.86 -11.65 -6.96
C MET A 290 -9.95 -11.64 -8.48
N GLU A 291 -11.16 -11.51 -9.02
CA GLU A 291 -11.40 -11.44 -10.46
C GLU A 291 -10.48 -10.42 -11.13
N ALA A 292 -9.87 -10.77 -12.27
CA ALA A 292 -9.07 -9.84 -13.06
C ALA A 292 -9.90 -8.72 -13.73
N GLN A 293 -11.22 -8.88 -13.73
CA GLN A 293 -12.19 -7.96 -14.32
C GLN A 293 -13.17 -7.47 -13.24
N PRO A 294 -13.72 -6.25 -13.37
CA PRO A 294 -14.79 -5.80 -12.50
C PRO A 294 -15.93 -6.84 -12.49
N PRO A 295 -16.53 -7.14 -11.33
CA PRO A 295 -16.56 -6.37 -10.10
C PRO A 295 -15.45 -6.69 -9.07
N PHE A 296 -14.38 -7.38 -9.47
CA PHE A 296 -13.24 -7.71 -8.61
C PHE A 296 -13.65 -8.46 -7.34
N ARG A 297 -14.50 -9.49 -7.46
CA ARG A 297 -14.86 -10.34 -6.31
C ARG A 297 -13.65 -11.12 -5.83
N ILE A 298 -13.51 -11.28 -4.51
CA ILE A 298 -12.60 -12.28 -3.95
C ILE A 298 -13.15 -13.67 -4.29
N CYS A 299 -12.34 -14.55 -4.85
CA CYS A 299 -12.77 -15.88 -5.31
C CYS A 299 -12.06 -17.01 -4.59
N ALA A 300 -10.94 -16.74 -3.93
CA ALA A 300 -10.26 -17.72 -3.10
C ALA A 300 -9.42 -17.01 -2.02
N VAL A 301 -9.20 -17.68 -0.90
CA VAL A 301 -8.34 -17.23 0.21
C VAL A 301 -7.39 -18.36 0.60
N SER A 302 -6.14 -18.03 0.88
CA SER A 302 -5.13 -19.00 1.29
C SER A 302 -5.27 -19.43 2.74
N LYS A 303 -4.53 -20.47 3.12
CA LYS A 303 -4.11 -20.68 4.52
C LYS A 303 -3.23 -19.52 4.98
N GLU A 304 -2.98 -19.41 6.28
CA GLU A 304 -2.06 -18.38 6.80
C GLU A 304 -0.69 -18.49 6.10
N LEU A 305 -0.15 -17.35 5.66
CA LEU A 305 1.14 -17.28 5.00
C LEU A 305 2.26 -17.64 5.98
N PRO A 306 3.26 -18.43 5.56
CA PRO A 306 4.34 -18.93 6.42
C PRO A 306 5.44 -17.85 6.64
N LEU A 307 5.05 -16.70 7.17
CA LEU A 307 5.97 -15.62 7.52
C LEU A 307 6.80 -16.01 8.76
N ARG A 308 8.11 -15.79 8.71
CA ARG A 308 8.99 -16.07 9.86
C ARG A 308 8.75 -15.04 10.94
N ARG A 309 8.22 -15.51 12.07
CA ARG A 309 8.09 -14.75 13.33
C ARG A 309 9.44 -14.64 14.05
N TYR A 310 9.42 -14.08 15.25
CA TYR A 310 10.63 -13.75 15.99
C TYR A 310 11.33 -15.02 16.38
N ASP A 311 12.62 -15.06 16.08
CA ASP A 311 13.49 -16.13 16.54
C ASP A 311 14.51 -15.52 17.50
N SER A 312 14.39 -15.86 18.78
CA SER A 312 15.31 -15.39 19.81
C SER A 312 16.75 -15.80 19.57
N THR A 313 16.99 -16.84 18.77
CA THR A 313 18.35 -17.31 18.44
C THR A 313 19.05 -16.37 17.44
N ILE A 314 18.29 -15.73 16.56
CA ILE A 314 18.81 -14.79 15.55
C ILE A 314 19.09 -13.42 16.17
N HIS A 315 18.36 -13.05 17.21
CA HIS A 315 18.40 -11.74 17.84
C HIS A 315 19.01 -11.74 19.25
N ALA A 316 20.01 -12.58 19.49
CA ALA A 316 20.73 -12.62 20.76
C ALA A 316 21.23 -11.19 21.13
N GLY A 317 20.63 -10.60 22.17
CA GLY A 317 20.98 -9.25 22.65
C GLY A 317 19.99 -8.13 22.31
N VAL A 318 19.07 -8.32 21.35
CA VAL A 318 17.98 -7.36 21.12
C VAL A 318 16.83 -7.73 22.04
N LYS A 319 16.53 -6.87 23.03
CA LYS A 319 15.30 -7.00 23.83
C LYS A 319 14.10 -6.67 22.94
N ALA A 320 13.69 -7.63 22.11
CA ALA A 320 12.43 -7.53 21.38
C ALA A 320 11.34 -7.26 22.40
N ASN A 321 10.56 -6.21 22.13
CA ASN A 321 9.46 -5.89 23.00
C ASN A 321 8.46 -7.05 22.90
N MET A 322 8.11 -7.64 24.05
CA MET A 322 7.15 -8.73 24.10
C MET A 322 5.82 -8.38 23.40
N TRP A 323 5.50 -7.07 23.34
CA TRP A 323 4.32 -6.55 22.63
C TRP A 323 4.38 -6.63 21.11
N THR A 324 5.56 -6.68 20.50
CA THR A 324 5.74 -6.66 19.03
C THR A 324 6.21 -8.00 18.46
N ARG A 325 6.45 -9.00 19.32
CA ARG A 325 7.05 -10.29 18.93
C ARG A 325 6.27 -11.08 17.87
N ASP A 326 4.96 -10.88 17.79
CA ASP A 326 4.10 -11.57 16.83
C ASP A 326 3.55 -10.61 15.75
N ILE A 327 4.18 -9.44 15.61
CA ILE A 327 3.86 -8.47 14.56
C ILE A 327 4.75 -8.76 13.35
N ASN A 328 4.12 -9.23 12.29
CA ASN A 328 4.63 -9.12 10.93
C ASN A 328 3.76 -8.13 10.16
N PHE A 329 4.32 -7.49 9.13
CA PHE A 329 3.54 -6.57 8.31
C PHE A 329 3.99 -6.61 6.85
N VAL A 330 3.23 -7.34 6.03
CA VAL A 330 3.50 -7.44 4.57
C VAL A 330 3.21 -6.10 3.90
N SER A 331 4.26 -5.51 3.32
CA SER A 331 4.21 -4.15 2.74
C SER A 331 4.41 -4.14 1.23
N GLY A 332 5.15 -5.11 0.67
CA GLY A 332 5.30 -5.26 -0.78
C GLY A 332 4.93 -6.66 -1.27
N LEU A 333 4.37 -6.70 -2.47
CA LEU A 333 4.02 -7.90 -3.22
C LEU A 333 4.37 -7.64 -4.68
N GLN A 334 5.13 -8.54 -5.27
CA GLN A 334 5.48 -8.48 -6.69
C GLN A 334 5.65 -9.87 -7.27
N LEU A 335 5.47 -9.95 -8.59
CA LEU A 335 5.80 -11.11 -9.38
C LEU A 335 7.11 -10.82 -10.13
N VAL A 336 8.02 -11.79 -10.12
CA VAL A 336 9.29 -11.74 -10.87
C VAL A 336 9.48 -13.03 -11.67
N ASP A 337 10.55 -13.11 -12.46
CA ASP A 337 10.89 -14.27 -13.30
C ASP A 337 9.73 -14.68 -14.23
N ASP A 338 9.23 -13.73 -15.04
CA ASP A 338 8.07 -13.92 -15.92
C ASP A 338 6.82 -14.42 -15.18
N ASN A 339 6.56 -13.84 -14.00
CA ASN A 339 5.45 -14.18 -13.12
C ASN A 339 5.48 -15.58 -12.49
N LYS A 340 6.64 -16.23 -12.46
CA LYS A 340 6.80 -17.56 -11.84
C LYS A 340 7.14 -17.51 -10.37
N THR A 341 7.70 -16.40 -9.90
CA THR A 341 8.14 -16.25 -8.51
C THR A 341 7.39 -15.10 -7.86
N VAL A 342 6.86 -15.34 -6.66
CA VAL A 342 6.21 -14.34 -5.83
C VAL A 342 7.19 -13.86 -4.76
N HIS A 343 7.42 -12.55 -4.72
CA HIS A 343 8.16 -11.90 -3.63
C HIS A 343 7.20 -11.13 -2.73
N MET A 344 7.18 -11.49 -1.45
CA MET A 344 6.44 -10.80 -0.40
C MET A 344 7.42 -10.18 0.58
N SER A 345 7.56 -8.85 0.54
CA SER A 345 8.41 -8.12 1.48
C SER A 345 7.59 -7.69 2.69
N TYR A 346 8.15 -7.90 3.88
CA TYR A 346 7.45 -7.69 5.14
C TYR A 346 8.38 -7.22 6.24
N GLY A 347 7.84 -6.43 7.14
CA GLY A 347 8.54 -6.11 8.38
C GLY A 347 8.27 -7.16 9.43
N ALA A 348 9.25 -7.40 10.30
CA ALA A 348 9.09 -8.28 11.45
C ALA A 348 9.46 -7.51 12.73
N PHE A 349 8.58 -7.58 13.73
CA PHE A 349 8.67 -6.95 15.07
C PHE A 349 8.79 -5.44 15.09
N ASP A 350 8.45 -4.78 13.98
CA ASP A 350 8.75 -3.36 13.73
C ASP A 350 10.24 -3.02 13.85
N THR A 351 11.13 -3.97 13.54
CA THR A 351 12.60 -3.77 13.61
C THR A 351 13.35 -4.35 12.42
N ASP A 352 12.81 -5.38 11.77
CA ASP A 352 13.50 -6.08 10.69
C ASP A 352 12.80 -5.88 9.35
N ALA A 353 13.59 -5.93 8.28
CA ALA A 353 13.15 -6.04 6.91
C ALA A 353 13.42 -7.46 6.37
N ARG A 354 12.38 -8.15 5.91
CA ARG A 354 12.46 -9.52 5.41
C ARG A 354 11.72 -9.66 4.08
N MET A 355 12.00 -10.75 3.38
CA MET A 355 11.27 -11.14 2.18
C MET A 355 11.03 -12.65 2.16
N LEU A 356 9.80 -13.04 1.86
CA LEU A 356 9.42 -14.41 1.53
C LEU A 356 9.41 -14.53 0.01
N SER A 357 10.16 -15.50 -0.51
CA SER A 357 10.19 -15.83 -1.93
C SER A 357 9.71 -17.27 -2.13
N MET A 358 8.76 -17.47 -3.03
CA MET A 358 8.24 -18.80 -3.39
C MET A 358 7.76 -18.81 -4.83
N THR A 359 7.64 -19.99 -5.41
CA THR A 359 7.03 -20.11 -6.74
C THR A 359 5.55 -19.74 -6.65
N LEU A 360 4.97 -19.27 -7.76
CA LEU A 360 3.55 -19.01 -7.85
C LEU A 360 2.74 -20.30 -7.61
N THR A 361 3.22 -21.44 -8.13
CA THR A 361 2.61 -22.76 -7.89
C THR A 361 2.61 -23.13 -6.41
N ASP A 362 3.72 -22.92 -5.69
CA ASP A 362 3.78 -23.14 -4.25
C ASP A 362 2.71 -22.28 -3.56
N LEU A 363 2.61 -20.98 -3.90
CA LEU A 363 1.60 -20.10 -3.32
C LEU A 363 0.16 -20.54 -3.66
N GLU A 364 -0.12 -20.90 -4.90
CA GLU A 364 -1.45 -21.37 -5.33
C GLU A 364 -1.86 -22.64 -4.55
N SER A 365 -0.91 -23.51 -4.20
CA SER A 365 -1.19 -24.69 -3.35
C SER A 365 -1.58 -24.36 -1.90
N HIS A 366 -1.35 -23.12 -1.44
CA HIS A 366 -1.83 -22.67 -0.13
C HIS A 366 -3.32 -22.29 -0.14
N PHE A 367 -3.99 -22.19 -1.28
CA PHE A 367 -5.42 -21.89 -1.35
C PHE A 367 -6.25 -23.05 -0.81
N VAL A 368 -7.20 -22.73 0.07
CA VAL A 368 -8.05 -23.74 0.73
C VAL A 368 -9.11 -24.25 -0.24
N GLU A 369 -9.47 -23.42 -1.22
CA GLU A 369 -10.53 -23.65 -2.18
C GLU A 369 -10.03 -23.30 -3.58
N ASP A 370 -10.66 -23.90 -4.59
CA ASP A 370 -10.44 -23.54 -5.98
C ASP A 370 -10.85 -22.09 -6.24
N PHE A 371 -10.34 -21.51 -7.33
CA PHE A 371 -10.74 -20.18 -7.77
C PHE A 371 -12.21 -20.17 -8.24
N ASP A 372 -13.13 -19.92 -7.31
CA ASP A 372 -14.57 -19.86 -7.54
C ASP A 372 -15.21 -18.61 -6.93
N CYS A 373 -15.65 -17.72 -7.82
CA CYS A 373 -16.29 -16.47 -7.44
C CYS A 373 -17.79 -16.62 -7.13
N SER A 374 -18.38 -17.81 -7.26
CA SER A 374 -19.82 -18.07 -7.06
C SER A 374 -20.27 -17.77 -5.62
N ARG A 375 -19.36 -17.96 -4.65
CA ARG A 375 -19.56 -17.70 -3.22
C ARG A 375 -19.39 -16.23 -2.82
N SER A 376 -19.04 -15.40 -3.79
CA SER A 376 -18.94 -13.96 -3.63
C SER A 376 -20.04 -13.24 -4.38
N ARG A 377 -20.70 -12.30 -3.68
CA ARG A 377 -21.81 -11.53 -4.24
C ARG A 377 -21.47 -10.05 -4.32
N VAL A 378 -21.84 -9.43 -5.43
CA VAL A 378 -21.82 -7.98 -5.59
C VAL A 378 -22.95 -7.39 -4.77
N VAL A 379 -22.64 -6.39 -3.96
CA VAL A 379 -23.62 -5.71 -3.10
C VAL A 379 -23.87 -4.28 -3.59
N LYS A 380 -22.88 -3.64 -4.20
CA LYS A 380 -23.03 -2.27 -4.71
C LYS A 380 -22.05 -2.00 -5.84
N VAL A 381 -22.53 -1.33 -6.88
CA VAL A 381 -21.71 -0.65 -7.89
C VAL A 381 -22.15 0.81 -7.90
N GLY A 382 -21.20 1.74 -7.94
CA GLY A 382 -21.51 3.15 -7.93
C GLY A 382 -20.56 3.96 -8.80
N ALA A 383 -21.12 4.82 -9.65
CA ALA A 383 -20.37 5.81 -10.41
C ALA A 383 -20.30 7.14 -9.65
N GLY A 384 -19.09 7.69 -9.60
CA GLY A 384 -18.77 9.07 -9.29
C GLY A 384 -19.56 10.02 -10.18
N ARG A 385 -20.16 11.09 -9.63
CA ARG A 385 -20.24 12.33 -10.40
C ARG A 385 -18.81 12.87 -10.48
N GLY A 386 -17.97 12.24 -11.31
CA GLY A 386 -16.80 12.94 -11.80
C GLY A 386 -17.38 14.17 -12.47
N LYS A 387 -17.24 15.36 -11.86
CA LYS A 387 -17.24 16.55 -12.70
C LYS A 387 -16.18 16.23 -13.73
N PRO A 388 -16.48 16.16 -15.05
CA PRO A 388 -15.43 16.06 -16.03
C PRO A 388 -14.45 17.14 -15.60
N GLY A 389 -13.21 16.74 -15.33
CA GLY A 389 -12.18 17.71 -15.03
C GLY A 389 -12.33 18.77 -16.11
N LYS A 390 -12.23 20.05 -15.76
CA LYS A 390 -11.88 21.03 -16.79
C LYS A 390 -10.47 20.66 -17.24
N GLU A 391 -10.32 19.54 -17.95
CA GLU A 391 -9.18 19.26 -18.77
C GLU A 391 -9.12 20.46 -19.69
N ALA A 392 -7.95 21.09 -19.64
CA ALA A 392 -7.65 22.28 -20.39
C ALA A 392 -8.06 22.06 -21.85
N ALA A 393 -9.11 22.73 -22.28
CA ALA A 393 -9.40 22.97 -23.70
C ALA A 393 -8.36 23.96 -24.26
N ALA A 394 -7.08 23.69 -24.03
CA ALA A 394 -5.95 24.41 -24.57
C ALA A 394 -5.25 23.46 -25.54
N GLY A 395 -5.46 23.69 -26.83
CA GLY A 395 -4.47 23.30 -27.83
C GLY A 395 -4.76 22.05 -28.68
N GLN A 396 -5.95 21.91 -29.24
CA GLN A 396 -6.08 21.28 -30.56
C GLN A 396 -6.82 22.25 -31.50
N ARG A 397 -6.09 23.28 -31.95
CA ARG A 397 -6.39 23.92 -33.24
C ARG A 397 -5.67 23.10 -34.30
N GLY A 398 -6.43 22.69 -35.31
CA GLY A 398 -6.07 21.62 -36.23
C GLY A 398 -4.78 21.83 -37.02
N ALA A 399 -4.07 20.73 -37.21
CA ALA A 399 -3.34 20.51 -38.45
C ALA A 399 -4.29 19.80 -39.41
N ALA A 400 -4.70 20.50 -40.45
CA ALA A 400 -5.37 19.92 -41.59
C ALA A 400 -4.47 18.87 -42.24
N ALA A 401 -5.09 17.75 -42.61
CA ALA A 401 -4.47 16.71 -43.42
C ALA A 401 -4.03 17.30 -44.77
N ALA A 402 -2.74 17.20 -45.07
CA ALA A 402 -2.25 17.21 -46.44
C ALA A 402 -2.06 15.75 -46.85
N ASP A 403 -2.99 15.29 -47.67
CA ASP A 403 -2.90 14.11 -48.51
C ASP A 403 -1.70 14.24 -49.46
N GLY A 404 -0.94 13.17 -49.62
CA GLY A 404 0.37 13.20 -50.26
C GLY A 404 0.96 11.81 -50.47
N SER A 405 0.23 10.97 -51.19
CA SER A 405 0.72 9.73 -51.80
C SER A 405 2.02 9.95 -52.58
N ARG A 406 3.05 9.14 -52.33
CA ARG A 406 4.04 8.76 -53.35
C ARG A 406 4.70 7.43 -53.01
N GLU A 407 4.26 6.39 -53.71
CA GLU A 407 5.01 5.16 -53.93
C GLU A 407 6.35 5.47 -54.59
N HIS A 408 7.43 4.90 -54.05
CA HIS A 408 8.64 4.63 -54.80
C HIS A 408 9.03 3.17 -54.62
N VAL A 409 8.53 2.36 -55.56
CA VAL A 409 9.17 1.12 -55.98
C VAL A 409 10.30 1.52 -56.93
N ARG A 410 11.53 1.12 -56.63
CA ARG A 410 12.57 0.96 -57.65
C ARG A 410 13.24 -0.40 -57.48
N GLN A 411 13.39 -1.02 -58.65
CA GLN A 411 14.05 -2.27 -58.96
C GLN A 411 15.55 -2.24 -58.65
#